data_AF-A0A9D6SPR4-F1
#
_entry.id   AF-A0A9D6SPR4-F1
#
_cell.length_a   1.000
_cell.length_b   1.000
_cell.length_c   1.000
_cell.angle_alpha   90.00
_cell.angle_beta   90.00
_cell.angle_gamma   90.00
#
_symmetry.space_group_name_H-M   'P 1'
#
loop_
_entity.id
_entity.type
_entity.pdbx_description
1 polymer ?
#
loop_
_entity_poly.entity_id
_entity_poly.type
_entity_poly.pdbx_seq_one_letter_code
_entity_poly.pdbx_strand_id
1 'polypeptide(L)'
;MPRIIFGAAKSTEENGQTRRLFVRAKSNIGPDGGGFNYALEQVDVPGFPGLLASRVAWGQPLDGTALELLAVAEAVEDSEERGALTEVTDWLRDLLAEESGTMDKREIVRLARDNGFSERTIYRARDKLGVHVRTTGFGKGKRSVWSILPILPTKNDGKNGKIGTVGGHGAADGEAI
;
A
#
# COMPACT_ATOMS: atom_id res chain seq x y z
N MET A 1 -24.31 -9.68 -28.32
CA MET A 1 -23.70 -10.80 -27.56
C MET A 1 -23.95 -10.60 -26.07
N PRO A 2 -24.49 -11.61 -25.37
CA PRO A 2 -24.56 -11.65 -23.90
C PRO A 2 -23.15 -11.54 -23.28
N ARG A 3 -22.97 -10.69 -22.25
CA ARG A 3 -21.70 -10.52 -21.53
C ARG A 3 -21.94 -10.19 -20.06
N ILE A 4 -21.09 -10.76 -19.20
CA ILE A 4 -20.97 -10.41 -17.79
C ILE A 4 -19.48 -10.22 -17.48
N ILE A 5 -19.15 -9.18 -16.72
CA ILE A 5 -17.81 -8.90 -16.19
C ILE A 5 -17.85 -9.10 -14.69
N PHE A 6 -16.90 -9.87 -14.18
CA PHE A 6 -16.70 -10.08 -12.75
C PHE A 6 -15.40 -9.44 -12.28
N GLY A 7 -15.39 -9.00 -11.02
CA GLY A 7 -14.20 -8.55 -10.31
C GLY A 7 -13.96 -9.43 -9.10
N ALA A 8 -12.69 -9.62 -8.73
CA ALA A 8 -12.31 -10.26 -7.48
C ALA A 8 -11.31 -9.36 -6.75
N ALA A 9 -11.49 -9.19 -5.45
CA ALA A 9 -10.54 -8.49 -4.60
C ALA A 9 -10.24 -9.29 -3.33
N LYS A 10 -9.08 -9.01 -2.76
CA LYS A 10 -8.59 -9.58 -1.51
C LYS A 10 -8.19 -8.41 -0.62
N SER A 11 -8.65 -8.41 0.62
CA SER A 11 -8.10 -7.57 1.69
C SER A 11 -7.71 -8.45 2.86
N THR A 12 -6.78 -7.99 3.67
CA THR A 12 -6.53 -8.57 4.99
C THR A 12 -7.19 -7.65 6.01
N GLU A 13 -7.81 -8.22 7.03
CA GLU A 13 -8.35 -7.46 8.16
C GLU A 13 -7.32 -7.43 9.29
N GLU A 14 -7.45 -6.47 10.21
CA GLU A 14 -6.50 -6.26 11.33
C GLU A 14 -6.28 -7.52 12.20
N ASN A 15 -7.25 -8.43 12.25
CA ASN A 15 -7.16 -9.71 12.96
C ASN A 15 -6.38 -10.81 12.18
N GLY A 16 -5.78 -10.46 11.04
CA GLY A 16 -5.06 -11.37 10.15
C GLY A 16 -5.96 -12.21 9.24
N GLN A 17 -7.29 -12.06 9.32
CA GLN A 17 -8.21 -12.81 8.46
C GLN A 17 -8.20 -12.21 7.06
N THR A 18 -8.00 -13.07 6.07
CA THR A 18 -8.11 -12.66 4.67
C THR A 18 -9.57 -12.64 4.25
N ARG A 19 -10.08 -11.48 3.90
CA ARG A 19 -11.38 -11.32 3.25
C ARG A 19 -11.21 -11.33 1.74
N ARG A 20 -12.06 -12.06 1.03
CA ARG A 20 -12.13 -12.01 -0.44
C ARG A 20 -13.55 -11.79 -0.88
N LEU A 21 -13.70 -10.98 -1.93
CA LEU A 21 -14.98 -10.65 -2.51
C LEU A 21 -14.97 -10.88 -4.01
N PHE A 22 -16.09 -11.36 -4.51
CA PHE A 22 -16.34 -11.61 -5.92
C PHE A 22 -17.59 -10.83 -6.33
N VAL A 23 -17.47 -9.93 -7.29
CA VAL A 23 -18.50 -8.93 -7.62
C VAL A 23 -18.87 -8.97 -9.09
N ARG A 24 -20.13 -8.66 -9.41
CA ARG A 24 -20.60 -8.44 -10.78
C ARG A 24 -20.40 -6.99 -11.18
N ALA A 25 -19.31 -6.72 -11.88
CA ALA A 25 -18.94 -5.37 -12.31
C ALA A 25 -19.83 -4.83 -13.45
N LYS A 26 -20.26 -5.70 -14.36
CA LYS A 26 -21.12 -5.32 -15.49
C LYS A 26 -21.88 -6.51 -16.04
N SER A 27 -23.11 -6.30 -16.48
CA SER A 27 -23.97 -7.26 -17.16
C SER A 27 -24.78 -6.51 -18.21
N ASN A 28 -24.96 -7.10 -19.39
CA ASN A 28 -25.93 -6.59 -20.37
C ASN A 28 -27.16 -7.50 -20.52
N ILE A 29 -27.30 -8.49 -19.62
CA ILE A 29 -28.36 -9.50 -19.64
C ILE A 29 -29.05 -9.65 -18.27
N GLY A 30 -28.85 -8.70 -17.36
CA GLY A 30 -29.45 -8.70 -16.04
C GLY A 30 -28.95 -7.55 -15.17
N PRO A 31 -29.33 -7.50 -13.88
CA PRO A 31 -28.85 -6.48 -12.96
C PRO A 31 -27.33 -6.51 -12.75
N ASP A 32 -26.74 -5.33 -12.62
CA ASP A 32 -25.34 -5.12 -12.24
C ASP A 32 -25.21 -5.02 -10.72
N GLY A 33 -24.01 -5.29 -10.21
CA GLY A 33 -23.72 -5.20 -8.80
C GLY A 33 -24.06 -6.45 -7.99
N GLY A 34 -23.88 -6.31 -6.69
CA GLY A 34 -23.81 -7.40 -5.75
C GLY A 34 -22.64 -8.35 -5.98
N GLY A 35 -22.54 -9.34 -5.10
CA GLY A 35 -21.43 -10.28 -5.11
C GLY A 35 -21.54 -11.30 -4.01
N PHE A 36 -20.42 -11.96 -3.73
CA PHE A 36 -20.28 -12.91 -2.63
C PHE A 36 -18.92 -12.75 -1.98
N ASN A 37 -18.85 -12.94 -0.67
CA ASN A 37 -17.58 -13.26 -0.04
C ASN A 37 -17.15 -14.67 -0.46
N TYR A 38 -15.85 -14.95 -0.48
CA TYR A 38 -15.37 -16.31 -0.69
C TYR A 38 -14.07 -16.60 0.04
N ALA A 39 -13.80 -17.89 0.27
CA ALA A 39 -12.53 -18.40 0.75
C ALA A 39 -12.00 -19.46 -0.22
N LEU A 40 -10.68 -19.68 -0.18
CA LEU A 40 -10.03 -20.78 -0.88
C LEU A 40 -9.59 -21.81 0.16
N GLU A 41 -10.05 -23.04 -0.01
CA GLU A 41 -9.79 -24.15 0.91
C GLU A 41 -9.02 -25.26 0.19
N GLN A 42 -8.09 -25.91 0.88
CA GLN A 42 -7.52 -27.19 0.44
C GLN A 42 -8.35 -28.32 1.06
N VAL A 43 -8.84 -29.22 0.23
CA VAL A 43 -9.66 -30.35 0.67
C VAL A 43 -9.18 -31.64 0.00
N ASP A 44 -9.30 -32.77 0.71
CA ASP A 44 -9.11 -34.07 0.10
C ASP A 44 -10.15 -34.31 -1.00
N VAL A 45 -9.69 -34.85 -2.13
CA VAL A 45 -10.60 -35.26 -3.21
C VAL A 45 -11.34 -36.52 -2.76
N PRO A 46 -12.68 -36.53 -2.73
CA PRO A 46 -13.45 -37.70 -2.34
C PRO A 46 -13.08 -38.91 -3.21
N GLY A 47 -12.73 -40.03 -2.56
CA GLY A 47 -12.31 -41.25 -3.24
C GLY A 47 -10.82 -41.34 -3.58
N PHE A 48 -10.03 -40.31 -3.30
CA PHE A 48 -8.58 -40.29 -3.57
C PHE A 48 -7.79 -39.80 -2.33
N PRO A 49 -7.56 -40.67 -1.33
CA PRO A 49 -6.84 -40.30 -0.11
C PRO A 49 -5.44 -39.74 -0.39
N GLY A 50 -5.12 -38.59 0.19
CA GLY A 50 -3.82 -37.93 0.03
C GLY A 50 -3.71 -37.03 -1.20
N LEU A 51 -4.74 -36.97 -2.05
CA LEU A 51 -4.82 -35.99 -3.14
C LEU A 51 -5.58 -34.75 -2.65
N LEU A 52 -4.84 -33.67 -2.40
CA LEU A 52 -5.41 -32.37 -2.05
C LEU A 52 -5.78 -31.58 -3.31
N ALA A 53 -6.98 -31.00 -3.30
CA ALA A 53 -7.45 -30.07 -4.32
C ALA A 53 -7.92 -28.76 -3.70
N SER A 54 -7.83 -27.68 -4.50
CA SER A 54 -8.33 -26.37 -4.10
C SER A 54 -9.80 -26.22 -4.47
N ARG A 55 -10.64 -25.75 -3.54
CA ARG A 55 -12.04 -25.36 -3.82
C ARG A 55 -12.33 -23.93 -3.38
N VAL A 56 -13.34 -23.33 -4.01
CA VAL A 56 -13.92 -22.07 -3.56
C VAL A 56 -15.05 -22.36 -2.58
N ALA A 57 -14.95 -21.85 -1.37
CA ALA A 57 -16.05 -21.83 -0.40
C ALA A 57 -16.76 -20.47 -0.50
N TRP A 58 -18.00 -20.48 -1.01
CA TRP A 58 -18.82 -19.28 -1.13
C TRP A 58 -19.38 -18.88 0.24
N GLY A 59 -19.20 -17.62 0.60
CA GLY A 59 -19.71 -17.03 1.83
C GLY A 59 -21.01 -16.23 1.60
N GLN A 60 -21.21 -15.23 2.45
CA GLN A 60 -22.43 -14.41 2.42
C GLN A 60 -22.54 -13.58 1.14
N PRO A 61 -23.77 -13.38 0.61
CA PRO A 61 -24.01 -12.46 -0.48
C PRO A 61 -23.66 -11.03 -0.05
N LEU A 62 -23.28 -10.22 -1.02
CA LEU A 62 -22.96 -8.81 -0.88
C LEU A 62 -23.95 -8.00 -1.71
N ASP A 63 -24.49 -6.95 -1.11
CA ASP A 63 -25.34 -5.96 -1.77
C ASP A 63 -24.56 -4.66 -1.98
N GLY A 64 -24.89 -3.95 -3.06
CA GLY A 64 -24.24 -2.69 -3.43
C GLY A 64 -23.66 -2.73 -4.85
N THR A 65 -23.18 -1.59 -5.32
CA THR A 65 -22.51 -1.51 -6.62
C THR A 65 -21.13 -2.17 -6.56
N ALA A 66 -20.64 -2.64 -7.70
CA ALA A 66 -19.29 -3.21 -7.76
C ALA A 66 -18.20 -2.20 -7.35
N LEU A 67 -18.41 -0.91 -7.67
CA LEU A 67 -17.48 0.15 -7.31
C LEU A 67 -17.40 0.33 -5.78
N GLU A 68 -18.54 0.38 -5.10
CA GLU A 68 -18.59 0.49 -3.64
C GLU A 68 -17.92 -0.72 -2.96
N LEU A 69 -18.26 -1.93 -3.42
CA LEU A 69 -17.73 -3.17 -2.83
C LEU A 69 -16.22 -3.30 -3.03
N LEU A 70 -15.68 -2.89 -4.19
CA LEU A 70 -14.23 -2.91 -4.44
C LEU A 70 -13.51 -1.82 -3.62
N ALA A 71 -14.07 -0.61 -3.55
CA ALA A 71 -13.48 0.50 -2.79
C ALA A 71 -13.33 0.17 -1.29
N VAL A 72 -14.29 -0.56 -0.71
CA VAL A 72 -14.19 -1.02 0.69
C VAL A 72 -12.99 -1.95 0.89
N ALA A 73 -12.71 -2.88 -0.03
CA ALA A 73 -11.54 -3.75 0.09
C ALA A 73 -10.23 -2.98 -0.06
N GLU A 74 -10.16 -2.07 -1.03
CA GLU A 74 -8.97 -1.24 -1.25
C GLU A 74 -8.67 -0.33 -0.05
N ALA A 75 -9.69 0.27 0.57
CA ALA A 75 -9.51 1.14 1.73
C ALA A 75 -8.92 0.41 2.95
N VAL A 76 -9.28 -0.86 3.15
CA VAL A 76 -8.73 -1.70 4.22
C VAL A 76 -7.26 -2.00 3.94
N GLU A 77 -6.92 -2.43 2.72
CA GLU A 77 -5.53 -2.70 2.32
C GLU A 77 -4.63 -1.45 2.46
N ASP A 78 -5.13 -0.29 2.03
CA ASP A 78 -4.44 1.00 2.19
C ASP A 78 -4.23 1.38 3.67
N SER A 79 -5.15 1.02 4.55
CA SER A 79 -5.03 1.30 5.99
C SER A 79 -3.95 0.44 6.64
N GLU A 80 -3.91 -0.85 6.33
CA GLU A 80 -2.88 -1.78 6.79
C GLU A 80 -1.50 -1.42 6.24
N GLU A 81 -1.41 -1.08 4.95
CA GLU A 81 -0.14 -0.68 4.34
C GLU A 81 0.40 0.60 5.00
N ARG A 82 -0.48 1.55 5.37
CA ARG A 82 -0.11 2.74 6.14
C ARG A 82 0.34 2.41 7.57
N GLY A 83 -0.30 1.45 8.22
CA GLY A 83 0.09 0.94 9.54
C GLY A 83 1.47 0.31 9.51
N ALA A 84 1.68 -0.69 8.66
CA ALA A 84 2.95 -1.37 8.45
C ALA A 84 4.07 -0.39 8.05
N LEU A 85 3.76 0.59 7.19
CA LEU A 85 4.73 1.64 6.84
C LEU A 85 5.13 2.47 8.07
N THR A 86 4.19 2.80 8.95
CA THR A 86 4.48 3.59 10.16
C THR A 86 5.34 2.79 11.13
N GLU A 87 4.97 1.54 11.39
CA GLU A 87 5.76 0.61 12.23
C GLU A 87 7.20 0.46 11.71
N VAL A 88 7.38 0.19 10.42
CA VAL A 88 8.74 0.05 9.83
C VAL A 88 9.50 1.37 9.85
N THR A 89 8.81 2.51 9.73
CA THR A 89 9.45 3.83 9.83
C THR A 89 9.98 4.09 11.23
N ASP A 90 9.21 3.75 12.25
CA ASP A 90 9.62 3.93 13.65
C ASP A 90 10.74 2.95 14.01
N TRP A 91 10.60 1.67 13.64
CA TRP A 91 11.67 0.67 13.78
C TRP A 91 12.98 1.10 13.11
N LEU A 92 12.93 1.59 11.86
CA LEU A 92 14.12 2.03 11.13
C LEU A 92 14.77 3.25 11.78
N ARG A 93 13.97 4.16 12.36
CA ARG A 93 14.46 5.32 13.09
C ARG A 93 15.20 4.88 14.35
N ASP A 94 14.61 3.99 15.13
CA ASP A 94 15.17 3.52 16.40
C ASP A 94 16.45 2.72 16.15
N LEU A 95 16.44 1.81 15.18
CA LEU A 95 17.63 1.04 14.77
C LEU A 95 18.80 1.96 14.39
N LEU A 96 18.54 2.98 13.57
CA LEU A 96 19.60 3.92 13.17
C LEU A 96 20.04 4.80 14.35
N ALA A 97 19.14 5.16 15.27
CA ALA A 97 19.50 5.95 16.44
C ALA A 97 20.41 5.18 17.42
N GLU A 98 20.16 3.88 17.61
CA GLU A 98 21.00 2.98 18.43
C GLU A 98 22.41 2.84 17.83
N GLU A 99 22.52 2.71 16.51
CA GLU A 99 23.78 2.54 15.77
C GLU A 99 24.46 3.88 15.42
N SER A 100 24.38 4.87 16.31
CA SER A 100 25.02 6.20 16.15
C SER A 100 24.64 6.95 14.86
N GLY A 101 23.48 6.65 14.29
CA GLY A 101 22.92 7.32 13.12
C GLY A 101 23.41 6.79 11.77
N THR A 102 24.18 5.69 11.71
CA THR A 102 24.73 5.18 10.44
C THR A 102 24.86 3.66 10.39
N MET A 103 24.39 3.02 9.33
CA MET A 103 24.43 1.55 9.21
C MET A 103 24.49 1.06 7.76
N ASP A 104 25.08 -0.12 7.52
CA ASP A 104 25.11 -0.74 6.18
C ASP A 104 23.72 -1.25 5.78
N LYS A 105 23.29 -0.92 4.56
CA LYS A 105 22.02 -1.35 3.97
C LYS A 105 21.80 -2.86 4.09
N ARG A 106 22.83 -3.67 3.86
CA ARG A 106 22.69 -5.14 3.89
C ARG A 106 22.31 -5.61 5.28
N GLU A 107 22.86 -4.97 6.31
CA GLU A 107 22.53 -5.29 7.69
C GLU A 107 21.12 -4.84 8.04
N ILE A 108 20.72 -3.63 7.64
CA ILE A 108 19.34 -3.14 7.82
C ILE A 108 18.34 -4.09 7.16
N VAL A 109 18.58 -4.51 5.92
CA VAL A 109 17.68 -5.44 5.20
C VAL A 109 17.65 -6.81 5.88
N ARG A 110 18.78 -7.29 6.40
CA ARG A 110 18.84 -8.55 7.16
C ARG A 110 17.99 -8.46 8.42
N LEU A 111 18.21 -7.45 9.25
CA LEU A 111 17.45 -7.25 10.49
C LEU A 111 15.97 -7.02 10.22
N ALA A 112 15.62 -6.28 9.17
CA ALA A 112 14.23 -6.08 8.79
C ALA A 112 13.54 -7.39 8.40
N ARG A 113 14.24 -8.25 7.65
CA ARG A 113 13.74 -9.58 7.30
C ARG A 113 13.56 -10.47 8.52
N ASP A 114 14.49 -10.41 9.47
CA ASP A 114 14.41 -11.15 10.74
C ASP A 114 13.21 -10.67 11.59
N ASN A 115 12.81 -9.40 11.46
CA ASN A 115 11.60 -8.82 12.05
C ASN A 115 10.34 -8.99 11.18
N GLY A 116 10.41 -9.70 10.05
CA GLY A 116 9.25 -9.98 9.19
C GLY A 116 8.83 -8.84 8.26
N PHE A 117 9.62 -7.77 8.13
CA PHE A 117 9.29 -6.65 7.25
C PHE A 117 9.62 -6.92 5.78
N SER A 118 8.74 -6.44 4.89
CA SER A 118 8.98 -6.55 3.44
C SER A 118 10.03 -5.53 2.97
N GLU A 119 10.89 -5.92 2.03
CA GLU A 119 11.89 -5.01 1.45
C GLU A 119 11.26 -3.72 0.89
N ARG A 120 10.11 -3.85 0.23
CA ARG A 120 9.37 -2.71 -0.32
C ARG A 120 9.00 -1.69 0.76
N THR A 121 8.51 -2.16 1.91
CA THR A 121 8.13 -1.30 3.03
C THR A 121 9.35 -0.59 3.62
N ILE A 122 10.51 -1.26 3.70
CA ILE A 122 11.77 -0.66 4.18
C ILE A 122 12.19 0.52 3.29
N TYR A 123 12.17 0.37 1.96
CA TYR A 123 12.56 1.47 1.07
C TYR A 123 11.59 2.66 1.16
N ARG A 124 10.29 2.40 1.32
CA ARG A 124 9.31 3.47 1.55
C ARG A 124 9.52 4.17 2.90
N ALA A 125 9.83 3.40 3.94
CA ALA A 125 10.15 3.92 5.27
C ALA A 125 11.42 4.79 5.23
N ARG A 126 12.47 4.33 4.54
CA ARG A 126 13.70 5.10 4.28
C ARG A 126 13.38 6.45 3.65
N ASP A 127 12.55 6.46 2.60
CA ASP A 127 12.18 7.69 1.88
C ASP A 127 11.35 8.62 2.77
N LYS A 128 10.40 8.07 3.54
CA LYS A 128 9.57 8.83 4.50
C LYS A 128 10.41 9.43 5.63
N LEU A 129 11.43 8.72 6.10
CA LEU A 129 12.33 9.17 7.15
C LEU A 129 13.41 10.16 6.64
N GLY A 130 13.58 10.28 5.32
CA GLY A 130 14.61 11.15 4.74
C GLY A 130 16.03 10.63 4.95
N VAL A 131 16.21 9.31 5.02
CA VAL A 131 17.53 8.69 5.24
C VAL A 131 18.48 9.01 4.09
N HIS A 132 19.67 9.48 4.42
CA HIS A 132 20.72 9.72 3.45
C HIS A 132 21.40 8.41 3.05
N VAL A 133 21.52 8.17 1.75
CA VAL A 133 22.15 6.96 1.20
C VAL A 133 23.48 7.32 0.56
N ARG A 134 24.57 6.87 1.17
CA ARG A 134 25.91 6.96 0.56
C ARG A 134 26.32 5.61 0.01
N THR A 135 26.52 5.53 -1.30
CA THR A 135 26.99 4.31 -1.96
C THR A 135 28.47 4.44 -2.33
N THR A 136 29.26 3.42 -2.00
CA THR A 136 30.69 3.35 -2.32
C THR A 136 31.03 2.05 -3.05
N GLY A 137 32.12 2.07 -3.82
CA GLY A 137 32.60 0.94 -4.59
C GLY A 137 31.82 0.68 -5.89
N PHE A 138 32.29 -0.31 -6.66
CA PHE A 138 31.71 -0.72 -7.94
C PHE A 138 31.62 -2.25 -8.03
N GLY A 139 30.71 -2.76 -8.86
CA GLY A 139 30.52 -4.21 -9.06
C GLY A 139 30.25 -4.98 -7.76
N LYS A 140 30.98 -6.08 -7.54
CA LYS A 140 30.86 -6.93 -6.34
C LYS A 140 31.24 -6.21 -5.03
N GLY A 141 32.00 -5.11 -5.12
CA GLY A 141 32.40 -4.29 -3.97
C GLY A 141 31.41 -3.19 -3.60
N LYS A 142 30.26 -3.08 -4.28
CA LYS A 142 29.25 -2.04 -4.01
C LYS A 142 28.66 -2.19 -2.60
N ARG A 143 28.80 -1.14 -1.79
CA ARG A 143 28.20 -1.02 -0.45
C ARG A 143 27.36 0.26 -0.38
N SER A 144 26.24 0.20 0.33
CA SER A 144 25.37 1.35 0.55
C SER A 144 25.19 1.52 2.05
N VAL A 145 25.56 2.69 2.56
CA VAL A 145 25.42 3.06 3.96
C VAL A 145 24.25 4.04 4.06
N TRP A 146 23.40 3.83 5.05
CA TRP A 146 22.21 4.62 5.36
C TRP A 146 22.47 5.38 6.64
N SER A 147 22.12 6.67 6.66
CA SER A 147 22.31 7.51 7.84
C SER A 147 21.18 8.50 8.05
N ILE A 148 20.82 8.74 9.31
CA ILE A 148 19.98 9.88 9.68
C ILE A 148 20.90 11.05 10.01
N LEU A 149 20.68 12.22 9.41
CA LEU A 149 21.25 13.45 9.95
C LEU A 149 20.52 13.76 11.27
N PRO A 150 21.18 14.39 12.27
CA PRO A 150 20.50 14.83 13.48
C PRO A 150 19.27 15.65 13.09
N ILE A 151 18.12 15.21 13.59
CA ILE A 151 16.79 15.63 13.19
C ILE A 151 16.71 17.16 13.28
N LEU A 152 16.71 17.87 12.15
CA LEU A 152 16.09 19.19 12.14
C LEU A 152 14.58 18.94 12.25
N PRO A 153 13.88 19.57 13.21
CA PRO A 153 12.46 19.32 13.44
C PRO A 153 11.70 19.56 12.13
N THR A 154 11.06 18.51 11.62
CA THR A 154 10.20 18.61 10.45
C THR A 154 8.99 19.44 10.85
N LYS A 155 8.83 20.59 10.22
CA LYS A 155 7.67 21.46 10.42
C LYS A 155 6.41 20.68 10.03
N ASN A 156 5.55 20.48 11.00
CA ASN A 156 4.26 19.84 10.86
C ASN A 156 3.31 20.81 10.12
N ASP A 157 3.23 20.71 8.79
CA ASP A 157 2.24 21.48 8.03
C ASP A 157 0.92 20.69 8.00
N GLY A 158 0.16 20.89 9.09
CA GLY A 158 -1.26 20.61 9.19
C GLY A 158 -2.08 21.44 8.19
N LYS A 159 -3.18 20.84 7.73
CA LYS A 159 -4.04 21.25 6.63
C LYS A 159 -4.74 22.61 6.79
N ASN A 160 -5.13 23.13 5.62
CA ASN A 160 -6.34 23.89 5.27
C ASN A 160 -6.40 25.42 5.49
N GLY A 161 -6.71 26.13 4.39
CA GLY A 161 -7.25 27.48 4.40
C GLY A 161 -7.43 28.05 2.99
N LYS A 162 -8.62 27.88 2.40
CA LYS A 162 -9.09 28.58 1.20
C LYS A 162 -8.91 30.10 1.35
N ILE A 163 -8.41 30.81 0.34
CA ILE A 163 -8.94 32.11 -0.12
C ILE A 163 -8.78 32.19 -1.63
N GLY A 164 -9.89 32.20 -2.36
CA GLY A 164 -9.94 32.75 -3.71
C GLY A 164 -10.39 34.20 -3.65
N THR A 165 -9.84 35.06 -4.51
CA THR A 165 -10.43 36.34 -4.89
C THR A 165 -10.04 36.68 -6.33
N VAL A 166 -11.05 37.11 -7.09
CA VAL A 166 -11.04 37.56 -8.49
C VAL A 166 -10.88 39.09 -8.57
N GLY A 167 -10.23 39.58 -9.65
CA GLY A 167 -10.31 40.96 -10.19
C GLY A 167 -9.20 41.92 -9.70
N GLY A 168 -8.62 42.85 -10.47
CA GLY A 168 -8.76 43.33 -11.84
C GLY A 168 -8.07 44.72 -11.99
N HIS A 169 -7.79 45.15 -13.23
CA HIS A 169 -7.53 46.53 -13.74
C HIS A 169 -6.15 47.22 -13.72
N GLY A 170 -5.87 47.89 -14.86
CA GLY A 170 -4.79 48.85 -15.19
C GLY A 170 -3.99 48.39 -16.44
N ALA A 171 -4.18 48.83 -17.71
CA ALA A 171 -4.23 50.18 -18.31
C ALA A 171 -3.08 51.08 -17.79
N ALA A 172 -2.27 51.77 -18.58
CA ALA A 172 -2.02 51.96 -20.01
C ALA A 172 -0.54 52.43 -20.12
N ASP A 173 0.15 52.47 -21.26
CA ASP A 173 0.30 53.61 -22.19
C ASP A 173 1.50 53.23 -23.09
N GLY A 174 1.46 53.43 -24.43
CA GLY A 174 2.08 54.59 -25.10
C GLY A 174 3.60 54.38 -25.27
N GLU A 175 4.26 54.52 -26.42
CA GLU A 175 4.08 55.50 -27.49
C GLU A 175 5.11 55.22 -28.61
N ALA A 176 4.67 55.41 -29.86
CA ALA A 176 5.32 55.95 -31.09
C ALA A 176 6.77 55.53 -31.49
N ILE A 177 7.17 55.49 -32.77
CA ILE A 177 6.71 56.12 -34.02
C ILE A 177 6.89 55.09 -35.15
#